data_AF-A0A6S7JQD1-F1
#
_entry.id   AF-A0A6S7JQD1-F1
#
_cell.length_a   1.000
_cell.length_b   1.000
_cell.length_c   1.000
_cell.angle_alpha   90.00
_cell.angle_beta   90.00
_cell.angle_gamma   90.00
#
_symmetry.space_group_name_H-M   'P 1'
#
loop_
_entity.id
_entity.type
_entity.pdbx_description
1 polymer ?
#
loop_
_entity_poly.entity_id
_entity_poly.type
_entity_poly.pdbx_seq_one_letter_code
_entity_poly.pdbx_strand_id
1 'polypeptide(L)'
;FETNNDYVRTDIIQEFSISGNGKKPARLSVTPLRTGNLQVTGIKYSLSSVTLSGPVDYISTKSAATADHPAVSAVSVLGRLDIGVRGPRLNSSKVERSSVMYGEDNRLNIVIVKPMPRLESLFEEGPLSDNRVASLDALENLSIKMDEICETLVVFLNSFINPTDDPLWEQLYHLLCVFHGIKKYIEEETNKLREDEENAEMRTSSVVGTNNGGRPRYEIDEEQVMFLRSKHFTWKKIAQIFGICDRTLRRKRQEFTARTENFSDISEADLCEVIESIRFLTPNIGQSRLLGALRCRGFTIQRWRVRHCLRKLDPVGTALRGHVAIYRRKYNVPYPNFLWHLDGNHKLINWRMVVHACIDGFSRMVIYVSCQNNNLASTVFNLFLDGVSKYGLPKKIRTDHGLENVHVARYMLQQRGTDCGSVLTGRSVHNVRVERLHRDVHSGVLCHYALLFTFMEEEGLLNVDSEEHLLALQEVFIPRINRSLNEFVNQWNSHPVSSAGHQSPEQVFITGSLNSATSIHGNEDSPAESDETVGAGLAEDDMLDPDFIVQEELYAVFVPQTELEIPSNLSSEQFLTDDGNYGINHFITCLRAIQENNE
;
A
#
# COMPACT_ATOMS: atom_id res chain seq x y z
N PHE A 1 43.98 21.95 -20.24
CA PHE A 1 43.16 20.72 -20.35
C PHE A 1 42.17 21.00 -21.44
N GLU A 2 42.28 20.32 -22.58
CA GLU A 2 41.39 20.52 -23.71
C GLU A 2 39.95 20.19 -23.29
N THR A 3 39.02 21.14 -23.46
CA THR A 3 37.59 20.83 -23.46
C THR A 3 37.33 19.90 -24.63
N ASN A 4 37.32 18.60 -24.34
CA ASN A 4 37.16 17.57 -25.35
C ASN A 4 35.66 17.48 -25.71
N ASN A 5 35.20 18.47 -26.48
CA ASN A 5 33.80 18.66 -26.92
C ASN A 5 33.26 17.46 -27.71
N ASP A 6 34.12 16.49 -28.06
CA ASP A 6 33.77 15.25 -28.76
C ASP A 6 33.02 14.22 -27.88
N TYR A 7 33.05 14.39 -26.55
CA TYR A 7 32.47 13.44 -25.60
C TYR A 7 31.32 14.03 -24.78
N VAL A 8 31.43 15.31 -24.43
CA VAL A 8 30.49 15.99 -23.53
C VAL A 8 30.36 17.45 -23.94
N ARG A 9 29.13 17.95 -24.01
CA ARG A 9 28.82 19.38 -24.14
C ARG A 9 28.54 19.96 -22.75
N THR A 10 29.23 21.02 -22.39
CA THR A 10 29.09 21.71 -21.11
C THR A 10 28.52 23.10 -21.31
N ASP A 11 27.47 23.46 -20.58
CA ASP A 11 26.94 24.83 -20.59
C ASP A 11 27.71 25.68 -19.58
N ILE A 12 28.26 26.81 -20.05
CA ILE A 12 29.01 27.75 -19.21
C ILE A 12 28.05 28.85 -18.75
N ILE A 13 27.83 28.94 -17.44
CA ILE A 13 27.18 30.11 -16.84
C ILE A 13 28.18 31.26 -16.88
N GLN A 14 27.96 32.24 -17.77
CA GLN A 14 28.90 33.35 -17.97
C GLN A 14 28.96 34.34 -16.79
N GLU A 15 27.85 34.51 -16.07
CA GLU A 15 27.79 35.40 -14.91
C GLU A 15 26.93 34.78 -13.79
N PHE A 16 27.51 34.61 -12.61
CA PHE A 16 26.82 34.09 -11.43
C PHE A 16 27.08 34.99 -10.21
N SER A 17 26.25 36.04 -10.08
CA SER A 17 26.35 37.02 -9.00
C SER A 17 25.59 36.57 -7.76
N ILE A 18 26.28 36.58 -6.61
CA ILE A 18 25.74 36.24 -5.29
C ILE A 18 26.23 37.30 -4.27
N SER A 19 25.36 37.71 -3.35
CA SER A 19 25.75 38.60 -2.26
C SER A 19 26.55 37.83 -1.19
N GLY A 20 27.38 38.51 -0.40
CA GLY A 20 28.32 37.87 0.54
C GLY A 20 27.70 36.89 1.56
N ASN A 21 26.40 37.03 1.85
CA ASN A 21 25.63 36.13 2.73
C ASN A 21 24.41 35.51 2.01
N GLY A 22 24.28 35.68 0.70
CA GLY A 22 23.15 35.16 -0.08
C GLY A 22 23.32 33.67 -0.39
N LYS A 23 22.21 32.93 -0.44
CA LYS A 23 22.15 31.60 -1.05
C LYS A 23 21.41 31.72 -2.38
N LYS A 24 22.04 31.29 -3.48
CA LYS A 24 21.42 31.25 -4.82
C LYS A 24 21.70 29.88 -5.45
N PRO A 25 20.69 29.15 -5.94
CA PRO A 25 20.90 27.87 -6.61
C PRO A 25 21.57 28.09 -7.97
N ALA A 26 22.59 27.29 -8.29
CA ALA A 26 23.22 27.21 -9.60
C ALA A 26 22.79 25.92 -10.30
N ARG A 27 22.30 26.01 -11.55
CA ARG A 27 21.93 24.84 -12.36
C ARG A 27 22.99 24.62 -13.42
N LEU A 28 23.76 23.55 -13.27
CA LEU A 28 24.81 23.15 -14.21
C LEU A 28 24.29 21.99 -15.07
N SER A 29 24.45 22.09 -16.38
CA SER A 29 24.05 21.06 -17.34
C SER A 29 25.26 20.51 -18.09
N VAL A 30 25.26 19.19 -18.22
CA VAL A 30 26.30 18.42 -18.89
C VAL A 30 25.58 17.43 -19.81
N THR A 31 25.77 17.57 -21.12
CA THR A 31 25.12 16.73 -22.13
C THR A 31 26.14 15.75 -22.70
N PRO A 32 26.03 14.45 -22.42
CA PRO A 32 26.91 13.46 -23.03
C PRO A 32 26.59 13.26 -24.52
N LEU A 33 27.64 13.14 -25.34
CA LEU A 33 27.52 12.97 -26.79
C LEU A 33 27.89 11.56 -27.26
N ARG A 34 28.38 10.69 -26.35
CA ARG A 34 28.73 9.30 -26.63
C ARG A 34 28.26 8.37 -25.52
N THR A 35 28.01 7.12 -25.88
CA THR A 35 27.72 6.04 -24.92
C THR A 35 28.98 5.65 -24.14
N GLY A 36 28.83 5.34 -22.86
CA GLY A 36 29.95 5.02 -21.97
C GLY A 36 29.66 5.41 -20.53
N ASN A 37 30.69 5.45 -19.69
CA ASN A 37 30.57 5.85 -18.29
C ASN A 37 31.02 7.31 -18.11
N LEU A 38 30.16 8.14 -17.54
CA LEU A 38 30.43 9.53 -17.21
C LEU A 38 30.50 9.67 -15.68
N GLN A 39 31.65 10.13 -15.17
CA GLN A 39 31.88 10.34 -13.75
C GLN A 39 32.09 11.82 -13.45
N VAL A 40 31.25 12.39 -12.59
CA VAL A 40 31.37 13.78 -12.13
C VAL A 40 32.11 13.79 -10.80
N THR A 41 33.35 14.31 -10.80
CA THR A 41 34.23 14.29 -9.61
C THR A 41 34.26 15.59 -8.82
N GLY A 42 33.78 16.68 -9.40
CA GLY A 42 33.79 17.99 -8.75
C GLY A 42 33.49 19.13 -9.72
N ILE A 43 33.28 20.33 -9.16
CA ILE A 43 33.06 21.57 -9.90
C ILE A 43 34.32 22.43 -9.79
N LYS A 44 34.82 22.92 -10.92
CA LYS A 44 35.85 23.96 -10.94
C LYS A 44 35.20 25.32 -11.12
N TYR A 45 35.70 26.33 -10.41
CA TYR A 45 35.17 27.68 -10.46
C TYR A 45 36.30 28.72 -10.32
N SER A 46 36.01 29.95 -10.71
CA SER A 46 36.88 31.11 -10.49
C SER A 46 36.09 32.16 -9.74
N LEU A 47 36.56 32.57 -8.56
CA LEU A 47 35.99 33.69 -7.80
C LEU A 47 36.77 34.94 -8.17
N SER A 48 36.08 36.00 -8.56
CA SER A 48 36.69 37.29 -8.86
C SER A 48 35.89 38.40 -8.18
N SER A 49 36.59 39.41 -7.67
CA SER A 49 35.96 40.63 -7.12
C SER A 49 35.45 41.58 -8.21
N VAL A 50 35.72 41.28 -9.48
CA VAL A 50 35.30 42.05 -10.67
C VAL A 50 34.78 41.08 -11.74
N THR A 51 33.69 41.42 -12.43
CA THR A 51 33.09 40.60 -13.50
C THR A 51 34.11 40.36 -14.63
N LEU A 52 34.52 39.11 -14.84
CA LEU A 52 35.36 38.71 -15.97
C LEU A 52 34.46 38.14 -17.08
N SER A 53 34.48 38.75 -18.26
CA SER A 53 33.80 38.21 -19.44
C SER A 53 34.76 37.28 -20.20
N GLY A 54 34.65 35.97 -20.00
CA GLY A 54 35.40 34.97 -20.76
C GLY A 54 35.56 33.60 -20.09
N PRO A 55 35.79 32.52 -20.86
CA PRO A 55 36.03 31.18 -20.33
C PRO A 55 37.31 31.10 -19.50
N VAL A 56 37.29 30.27 -18.45
CA VAL A 56 38.37 30.11 -17.48
C VAL A 56 39.45 29.17 -18.03
N ASP A 57 40.26 29.66 -18.97
CA ASP A 57 41.47 28.97 -19.43
C ASP A 57 42.76 29.64 -18.88
N TYR A 58 43.72 28.78 -18.55
CA TYR A 58 44.94 29.08 -17.80
C TYR A 58 45.87 30.08 -18.53
N ILE A 59 46.34 31.08 -17.77
CA ILE A 59 47.51 31.96 -18.00
C ILE A 59 47.35 33.00 -19.14
N SER A 60 47.14 34.26 -18.74
CA SER A 60 47.81 35.38 -19.40
C SER A 60 48.61 36.19 -18.38
N THR A 61 49.77 35.65 -18.01
CA THR A 61 50.88 36.49 -17.52
C THR A 61 51.48 37.19 -18.73
N LYS A 62 50.90 38.32 -19.14
CA LYS A 62 51.64 39.42 -19.78
C LYS A 62 50.76 40.67 -19.79
N SER A 63 51.18 41.62 -18.98
CA SER A 63 50.83 43.02 -19.05
C SER A 63 50.81 43.54 -20.49
N ALA A 64 49.72 44.16 -20.89
CA ALA A 64 49.73 45.28 -21.80
C ALA A 64 48.97 46.42 -21.11
N ALA A 65 49.74 47.34 -20.54
CA ALA A 65 49.22 48.60 -20.06
C ALA A 65 48.75 49.42 -21.27
N THR A 66 47.48 49.80 -21.29
CA THR A 66 47.03 51.02 -21.94
C THR A 66 46.19 51.80 -20.95
N ALA A 67 46.61 53.04 -20.76
CA ALA A 67 46.22 53.96 -19.71
C ALA A 67 44.74 54.33 -19.75
N ASP A 68 44.05 54.24 -18.60
CA ASP A 68 43.49 55.38 -17.86
C ASP A 68 42.49 54.87 -16.80
N HIS A 69 42.97 54.69 -15.56
CA HIS A 69 42.26 54.81 -14.25
C HIS A 69 42.96 53.97 -13.15
N PRO A 70 43.02 54.46 -11.89
CA PRO A 70 43.82 53.84 -10.85
C PRO A 70 43.10 52.65 -10.16
N ALA A 71 43.82 51.54 -10.05
CA ALA A 71 43.79 50.52 -9.00
C ALA A 71 42.43 50.01 -8.46
N VAL A 72 41.84 49.05 -9.16
CA VAL A 72 41.23 47.88 -8.51
C VAL A 72 41.99 46.66 -9.04
N SER A 73 42.92 46.14 -8.25
CA SER A 73 43.57 44.86 -8.58
C SER A 73 42.49 43.79 -8.42
N ALA A 74 41.95 43.30 -9.53
CA ALA A 74 41.02 42.19 -9.52
C ALA A 74 41.76 40.95 -9.01
N VAL A 75 41.43 40.50 -7.80
CA VAL A 75 41.95 39.25 -7.24
C VAL A 75 41.03 38.14 -7.73
N SER A 76 41.57 37.24 -8.55
CA SER A 76 40.88 36.02 -8.94
C SER A 76 41.48 34.80 -8.23
N VAL A 77 40.60 33.96 -7.68
CA VAL A 77 40.96 32.72 -7.00
C VAL A 77 40.30 31.57 -7.73
N LEU A 78 41.11 30.71 -8.32
CA LEU A 78 40.66 29.44 -8.87
C LEU A 78 40.40 28.45 -7.74
N GLY A 79 39.22 27.84 -7.76
CA GLY A 79 38.80 26.83 -6.80
C GLY A 79 38.34 25.56 -7.50
N ARG A 80 38.42 24.46 -6.75
CA ARG A 80 37.80 23.18 -7.11
C ARG A 80 37.04 22.70 -5.89
N LEU A 81 35.75 22.45 -6.07
CA LEU A 81 34.90 21.80 -5.08
C LEU A 81 34.77 20.33 -5.50
N ASP A 82 35.45 19.44 -4.80
CA ASP A 82 35.23 18.01 -4.97
C ASP A 82 33.84 17.63 -4.44
N ILE A 83 33.09 16.85 -5.20
CA ILE A 83 31.74 16.43 -4.83
C ILE A 83 31.77 14.93 -4.55
N GLY A 84 31.59 14.57 -3.29
CA GLY A 84 31.23 13.22 -2.87
C GLY A 84 29.74 13.17 -2.55
N VAL A 85 29.03 12.16 -3.05
CA VAL A 85 27.64 11.93 -2.70
C VAL A 85 27.57 10.80 -1.69
N ARG A 86 26.89 11.03 -0.57
CA ARG A 86 26.61 10.00 0.43
C ARG A 86 25.41 9.19 -0.04
N GLY A 87 25.58 7.88 -0.15
CA GLY A 87 24.52 7.01 -0.66
C GLY A 87 23.40 6.76 0.34
N PRO A 88 22.31 6.12 -0.11
CA PRO A 88 21.17 5.83 0.76
C PRO A 88 21.59 4.93 1.92
N ARG A 89 20.98 5.14 3.09
CA ARG A 89 21.23 4.29 4.27
C ARG A 89 20.86 2.83 3.97
N LEU A 90 21.77 1.91 4.25
CA LEU A 90 21.55 0.47 4.00
C LEU A 90 20.72 -0.11 5.15
N ASN A 91 19.42 -0.29 4.92
CA ASN A 91 18.48 -0.80 5.93
C ASN A 91 18.04 -2.26 5.64
N SER A 92 18.95 -3.06 5.08
CA SER A 92 18.58 -4.32 4.44
C SER A 92 18.38 -5.47 5.43
N SER A 93 19.15 -5.53 6.52
CA SER A 93 18.97 -6.48 7.62
C SER A 93 18.36 -5.86 8.89
N LYS A 94 17.73 -6.68 9.76
CA LYS A 94 17.20 -6.22 11.06
C LYS A 94 18.29 -5.58 11.94
N VAL A 95 19.55 -6.03 11.82
CA VAL A 95 20.72 -5.57 12.58
C VAL A 95 21.35 -4.29 11.98
N GLU A 96 21.26 -4.10 10.67
CA GLU A 96 21.70 -2.85 10.00
C GLU A 96 20.79 -1.66 10.32
N ARG A 97 19.49 -1.89 10.58
CA ARG A 97 18.56 -0.81 10.98
C ARG A 97 18.95 -0.17 12.32
N SER A 98 19.66 -0.90 13.17
CA SER A 98 20.19 -0.41 14.46
C SER A 98 21.60 0.20 14.36
N SER A 99 22.27 0.18 13.20
CA SER A 99 23.60 0.77 13.01
C SER A 99 23.63 1.80 11.86
N VAL A 100 24.58 2.74 11.91
CA VAL A 100 24.66 3.85 10.95
C VAL A 100 25.57 3.44 9.77
N MET A 101 24.97 2.85 8.72
CA MET A 101 25.68 2.38 7.51
C MET A 101 25.07 2.97 6.22
N TYR A 102 25.90 3.48 5.32
CA TYR A 102 25.48 4.11 4.06
C TYR A 102 25.97 3.30 2.86
N GLY A 103 25.13 3.22 1.83
CA GLY A 103 25.42 2.51 0.59
C GLY A 103 26.27 3.35 -0.36
N GLU A 104 26.72 2.72 -1.45
CA GLU A 104 27.39 3.45 -2.54
C GLU A 104 26.39 4.32 -3.30
N ASP A 105 26.72 5.60 -3.51
CA ASP A 105 25.94 6.51 -4.33
C ASP A 105 26.54 6.65 -5.73
N ASN A 106 25.78 6.22 -6.74
CA ASN A 106 26.20 6.29 -8.14
C ASN A 106 25.49 7.42 -8.91
N ARG A 107 24.83 8.37 -8.26
CA ARG A 107 24.15 9.50 -8.95
C ARG A 107 25.10 10.36 -9.79
N LEU A 108 26.38 10.42 -9.43
CA LEU A 108 27.43 11.09 -10.20
C LEU A 108 28.22 10.14 -11.12
N ASN A 109 27.86 8.85 -11.16
CA ASN A 109 28.44 7.81 -12.00
C ASN A 109 27.37 7.32 -12.99
N ILE A 110 27.24 8.02 -14.12
CA ILE A 110 26.15 7.85 -15.07
C ILE A 110 26.58 6.91 -16.20
N VAL A 111 25.81 5.85 -16.45
CA VAL A 111 25.98 4.96 -17.61
C VAL A 111 25.12 5.47 -18.76
N ILE A 112 25.76 5.91 -19.84
CA ILE A 112 25.10 6.42 -21.04
C ILE A 112 24.93 5.26 -22.02
N VAL A 113 23.69 4.82 -22.19
CA VAL A 113 23.30 3.70 -23.07
C VAL A 113 22.78 4.19 -24.42
N LYS A 114 22.78 3.31 -25.44
CA LYS A 114 22.17 3.62 -26.73
C LYS A 114 20.65 3.81 -26.59
N PRO A 115 20.00 4.61 -27.45
CA PRO A 115 18.54 4.68 -27.54
C PRO A 115 17.94 3.28 -27.73
N MET A 116 16.82 3.00 -27.04
CA MET A 116 16.15 1.70 -27.07
C MET A 116 15.60 1.41 -28.48
N PRO A 117 15.75 0.19 -29.02
CA PRO A 117 15.17 -0.15 -30.31
C PRO A 117 13.63 -0.15 -30.25
N ARG A 118 13.01 0.20 -31.38
CA ARG A 118 11.56 0.25 -31.55
C ARG A 118 10.98 -1.16 -31.38
N LEU A 119 10.09 -1.33 -30.39
CA LEU A 119 9.34 -2.56 -30.20
C LEU A 119 8.05 -2.46 -31.03
N GLU A 120 7.96 -3.24 -32.11
CA GLU A 120 6.73 -3.40 -32.89
C GLU A 120 6.18 -4.81 -32.65
N SER A 121 4.93 -4.90 -32.19
CA SER A 121 4.20 -6.16 -32.07
C SER A 121 3.06 -6.18 -33.10
N LEU A 122 3.17 -7.05 -34.10
CA LEU A 122 2.09 -7.39 -35.02
C LEU A 122 1.23 -8.49 -34.40
N PHE A 123 -0.06 -8.22 -34.20
CA PHE A 123 -1.04 -9.22 -33.82
C PHE A 123 -1.71 -9.71 -35.12
N GLU A 124 -1.36 -10.91 -35.58
CA GLU A 124 -1.90 -11.47 -36.84
C GLU A 124 -3.33 -12.03 -36.67
N GLU A 125 -3.77 -12.37 -35.45
CA GLU A 125 -5.13 -12.82 -35.17
C GLU A 125 -5.62 -12.26 -33.82
N GLY A 126 -6.83 -11.68 -33.81
CA GLY A 126 -7.46 -11.13 -32.60
C GLY A 126 -7.93 -12.22 -31.63
N PRO A 127 -8.23 -11.89 -30.36
CA PRO A 127 -8.50 -12.86 -29.29
C PRO A 127 -9.94 -13.40 -29.33
N LEU A 128 -10.45 -13.69 -30.53
CA LEU A 128 -11.81 -14.17 -30.72
C LEU A 128 -11.81 -15.71 -30.62
N SER A 129 -12.55 -16.23 -29.64
CA SER A 129 -12.81 -17.67 -29.53
C SER A 129 -14.11 -18.03 -30.27
N ASP A 130 -14.28 -19.30 -30.64
CA ASP A 130 -15.55 -19.82 -31.22
C ASP A 130 -16.78 -19.57 -30.33
N ASN A 131 -16.58 -19.27 -29.04
CA ASN A 131 -17.64 -18.93 -28.10
C ASN A 131 -17.96 -17.43 -28.13
N ARG A 132 -19.04 -17.07 -28.83
CA ARG A 132 -19.47 -15.68 -29.09
C ARG A 132 -19.71 -14.84 -27.83
N VAL A 133 -20.33 -15.41 -26.79
CA VAL A 133 -20.60 -14.69 -25.52
C VAL A 133 -19.30 -14.40 -24.77
N ALA A 134 -18.35 -15.35 -24.78
CA ALA A 134 -17.03 -15.13 -24.21
C ALA A 134 -16.24 -14.06 -24.98
N SER A 135 -16.44 -13.98 -26.30
CA SER A 135 -15.84 -12.96 -27.17
C SER A 135 -16.45 -11.56 -26.95
N LEU A 136 -17.77 -11.44 -26.71
CA LEU A 136 -18.41 -10.17 -26.37
C LEU A 136 -17.93 -9.64 -25.01
N ASP A 137 -17.96 -10.48 -23.97
CA ASP A 137 -17.42 -10.12 -22.64
C ASP A 137 -15.94 -9.72 -22.71
N ALA A 138 -15.14 -10.42 -23.53
CA ALA A 138 -13.73 -10.10 -23.71
C ALA A 138 -13.52 -8.74 -24.40
N LEU A 139 -14.30 -8.44 -25.44
CA LEU A 139 -14.23 -7.17 -26.17
C LEU A 139 -14.71 -5.98 -25.32
N GLU A 140 -15.79 -6.15 -24.55
CA GLU A 140 -16.26 -5.11 -23.62
C GLU A 140 -15.20 -4.84 -22.54
N ASN A 141 -14.61 -5.88 -21.97
CA ASN A 141 -13.51 -5.73 -21.00
C ASN A 141 -12.27 -5.08 -21.62
N LEU A 142 -11.97 -5.37 -22.89
CA LEU A 142 -10.85 -4.77 -23.61
C LEU A 142 -11.11 -3.28 -23.90
N SER A 143 -12.34 -2.93 -24.32
CA SER A 143 -12.77 -1.55 -24.53
C SER A 143 -12.63 -0.71 -23.25
N ILE A 144 -13.11 -1.23 -22.11
CA ILE A 144 -12.95 -0.59 -20.80
C ILE A 144 -11.46 -0.35 -20.46
N LYS A 145 -10.59 -1.34 -20.71
CA LYS A 145 -9.15 -1.18 -20.48
C LYS A 145 -8.51 -0.15 -21.42
N MET A 146 -8.98 -0.07 -22.66
CA MET A 146 -8.48 0.90 -23.63
C MET A 146 -8.89 2.33 -23.24
N ASP A 147 -10.09 2.51 -22.71
CA ASP A 147 -10.52 3.77 -22.09
C ASP A 147 -9.62 4.17 -20.91
N GLU A 148 -9.26 3.21 -20.05
CA GLU A 148 -8.35 3.46 -18.92
C GLU A 148 -6.97 3.96 -19.39
N ILE A 149 -6.42 3.37 -20.45
CA ILE A 149 -5.13 3.76 -21.02
C ILE A 149 -5.22 5.16 -21.65
N CYS A 150 -6.25 5.43 -22.44
CA CYS A 150 -6.46 6.72 -23.09
C CYS A 150 -6.61 7.85 -22.06
N GLU A 151 -7.46 7.69 -21.04
CA GLU A 151 -7.63 8.70 -20.00
C GLU A 151 -6.33 8.97 -19.23
N THR A 152 -5.54 7.92 -18.95
CA THR A 152 -4.25 8.07 -18.28
C THR A 152 -3.27 8.89 -19.12
N LEU A 153 -3.18 8.60 -20.42
CA LEU A 153 -2.33 9.35 -21.35
C LEU A 153 -2.75 10.82 -21.46
N VAL A 154 -4.05 11.11 -21.46
CA VAL A 154 -4.56 12.48 -21.44
C VAL A 154 -4.10 13.23 -20.18
N VAL A 155 -4.15 12.60 -19.01
CA VAL A 155 -3.65 13.22 -17.77
C VAL A 155 -2.16 13.51 -17.86
N PHE A 156 -1.36 12.57 -18.36
CA PHE A 156 0.07 12.81 -18.55
C PHE A 156 0.32 13.97 -19.51
N LEU A 157 -0.37 14.01 -20.66
CA LEU A 157 -0.23 15.09 -21.64
C LEU A 157 -0.59 16.46 -21.07
N ASN A 158 -1.62 16.53 -20.21
CA ASN A 158 -2.04 17.76 -19.55
C ASN A 158 -1.09 18.23 -18.42
N SER A 159 -0.17 17.38 -17.98
CA SER A 159 0.80 17.72 -16.93
C SER A 159 2.04 18.46 -17.43
N PHE A 160 2.25 18.54 -18.74
CA PHE A 160 3.38 19.26 -19.33
C PHE A 160 3.14 20.78 -19.32
N ILE A 161 4.10 21.53 -18.79
CA ILE A 161 4.03 23.00 -18.68
C ILE A 161 4.20 23.67 -20.07
N ASN A 162 5.03 23.09 -20.95
CA ASN A 162 5.29 23.56 -22.31
C ASN A 162 5.26 22.38 -23.31
N PRO A 163 4.09 22.01 -23.86
CA PRO A 163 3.92 20.78 -24.63
C PRO A 163 4.52 20.81 -26.04
N THR A 164 4.74 21.98 -26.63
CA THR A 164 5.11 22.13 -28.05
C THR A 164 6.58 21.83 -28.37
N ASP A 165 7.47 21.79 -27.37
CA ASP A 165 8.92 21.59 -27.56
C ASP A 165 9.46 20.31 -26.91
N ASP A 166 8.58 19.49 -26.29
CA ASP A 166 8.99 18.26 -25.60
C ASP A 166 8.76 17.01 -26.49
N PRO A 167 9.82 16.33 -26.96
CA PRO A 167 9.70 15.12 -27.78
C PRO A 167 8.91 13.99 -27.10
N LEU A 168 8.86 13.97 -25.77
CA LEU A 168 8.08 12.98 -25.03
C LEU A 168 6.57 13.28 -25.15
N TRP A 169 6.18 14.55 -25.18
CA TRP A 169 4.78 14.94 -25.36
C TRP A 169 4.25 14.47 -26.72
N GLU A 170 5.01 14.70 -27.79
CA GLU A 170 4.65 14.27 -29.15
C GLU A 170 4.50 12.75 -29.23
N GLN A 171 5.41 12.00 -28.61
CA GLN A 171 5.32 10.53 -28.55
C GLN A 171 4.08 10.05 -27.78
N LEU A 172 3.78 10.65 -26.63
CA LEU A 172 2.60 10.31 -25.83
C LEU A 172 1.30 10.68 -26.56
N TYR A 173 1.27 11.79 -27.29
CA TYR A 173 0.13 12.22 -28.07
C TYR A 173 -0.13 11.27 -29.25
N HIS A 174 0.93 10.90 -29.98
CA HIS A 174 0.82 9.89 -31.04
C HIS A 174 0.32 8.54 -30.49
N LEU A 175 0.83 8.12 -29.34
CA LEU A 175 0.38 6.91 -28.66
C LEU A 175 -1.11 6.97 -28.28
N LEU A 176 -1.59 8.10 -27.76
CA LEU A 176 -3.00 8.34 -27.47
C LEU A 176 -3.88 8.21 -28.73
N CYS A 177 -3.44 8.77 -29.86
CA CYS A 177 -4.14 8.66 -31.15
C CYS A 177 -4.25 7.20 -31.62
N VAL A 178 -3.16 6.42 -31.50
CA VAL A 178 -3.15 4.99 -31.83
C VAL A 178 -4.14 4.22 -30.95
N PHE A 179 -4.13 4.45 -29.63
CA PHE A 179 -5.07 3.78 -28.73
C PHE A 179 -6.53 4.16 -28.99
N HIS A 180 -6.82 5.41 -29.35
CA HIS A 180 -8.16 5.82 -29.79
C HIS A 180 -8.59 5.09 -31.08
N GLY A 181 -7.67 4.91 -32.03
CA GLY A 181 -7.93 4.13 -33.24
C GLY A 181 -8.28 2.66 -32.94
N ILE A 182 -7.51 2.02 -32.06
CA ILE A 182 -7.76 0.65 -31.60
C ILE A 182 -9.10 0.55 -30.86
N LYS A 183 -9.39 1.51 -29.98
CA LYS A 183 -10.67 1.56 -29.26
C LYS A 183 -11.86 1.60 -30.22
N LYS A 184 -11.81 2.51 -31.21
CA LYS A 184 -12.87 2.65 -32.21
C LYS A 184 -13.11 1.33 -32.95
N TYR A 185 -12.03 0.63 -33.31
CA TYR A 185 -12.13 -0.69 -33.92
C TYR A 185 -12.82 -1.72 -33.00
N ILE A 186 -12.45 -1.77 -31.71
CA ILE A 186 -13.08 -2.67 -30.73
C ILE A 186 -14.57 -2.36 -30.58
N GLU A 187 -14.95 -1.07 -30.52
CA GLU A 187 -16.35 -0.64 -30.43
C GLU A 187 -17.15 -1.06 -31.68
N GLU A 188 -16.58 -0.90 -32.87
CA GLU A 188 -17.19 -1.33 -34.13
C GLU A 188 -17.40 -2.86 -34.17
N GLU A 189 -16.41 -3.65 -33.75
CA GLU A 189 -16.54 -5.12 -33.67
C GLU A 189 -17.53 -5.58 -32.58
N THR A 190 -17.58 -4.88 -31.44
CA THR A 190 -18.56 -5.14 -30.38
C THR A 190 -19.99 -4.88 -30.86
N ASN A 191 -20.20 -3.80 -31.61
CA ASN A 191 -21.51 -3.45 -32.17
C ASN A 191 -21.95 -4.45 -33.25
N LYS A 192 -21.05 -4.93 -34.12
CA LYS A 192 -21.36 -5.99 -35.09
C LYS A 192 -21.86 -7.27 -34.41
N LEU A 193 -21.20 -7.68 -33.31
CA LEU A 193 -21.63 -8.86 -32.54
C LEU A 193 -22.99 -8.66 -31.83
N ARG A 194 -23.32 -7.43 -31.42
CA ARG A 194 -24.63 -7.08 -30.83
C ARG A 194 -25.76 -7.09 -31.86
N GLU A 195 -25.53 -6.55 -33.06
CA GLU A 195 -26.50 -6.56 -34.16
C GLU A 195 -26.80 -7.99 -34.64
N ASP A 196 -25.84 -8.91 -34.51
CA ASP A 196 -26.03 -10.34 -34.77
C ASP A 196 -26.84 -11.06 -33.66
N GLU A 197 -26.79 -10.59 -32.41
CA GLU A 197 -27.60 -11.12 -31.28
C GLU A 197 -29.07 -10.65 -31.32
N GLU A 198 -29.34 -9.41 -31.72
CA GLU A 198 -30.72 -8.90 -31.84
C GLU A 198 -31.55 -9.63 -32.92
N ASN A 199 -30.90 -10.36 -33.82
CA ASN A 199 -31.56 -11.20 -34.83
C ASN A 199 -31.88 -12.62 -34.37
N ALA A 200 -31.57 -13.00 -33.13
CA ALA A 200 -31.85 -14.33 -32.58
C ALA A 200 -32.28 -14.28 -31.11
N GLU A 201 -33.58 -14.02 -30.85
CA GLU A 201 -34.42 -14.75 -29.86
C GLU A 201 -35.75 -14.01 -29.56
N MET A 202 -36.87 -14.57 -30.02
CA MET A 202 -38.20 -14.36 -29.42
C MET A 202 -38.60 -15.61 -28.65
N ARG A 203 -38.86 -15.50 -27.34
CA ARG A 203 -39.73 -16.46 -26.63
C ARG A 203 -40.62 -15.79 -25.59
N THR A 204 -41.91 -16.07 -25.74
CA THR A 204 -43.03 -15.76 -24.83
C THR A 204 -43.06 -16.72 -23.63
N SER A 205 -43.76 -16.34 -22.57
CA SER A 205 -44.23 -17.30 -21.55
C SER A 205 -45.59 -16.87 -20.99
N SER A 206 -46.53 -17.81 -20.96
CA SER A 206 -47.89 -17.69 -20.46
C SER A 206 -47.99 -18.13 -18.99
N VAL A 207 -49.03 -17.63 -18.31
CA VAL A 207 -49.38 -17.88 -16.90
C VAL A 207 -50.64 -18.74 -16.84
N VAL A 208 -50.68 -19.76 -15.98
CA VAL A 208 -51.94 -20.23 -15.36
C VAL A 208 -51.67 -20.67 -13.91
N GLY A 209 -52.63 -20.34 -13.03
CA GLY A 209 -52.59 -20.53 -11.58
C GLY A 209 -52.68 -21.98 -11.11
N THR A 210 -52.42 -22.18 -9.81
CA THR A 210 -52.57 -23.47 -9.14
C THR A 210 -53.41 -23.31 -7.88
N ASN A 211 -54.38 -24.23 -7.71
CA ASN A 211 -55.15 -24.45 -6.49
C ASN A 211 -54.37 -25.38 -5.54
N ASN A 212 -54.59 -25.17 -4.25
CA ASN A 212 -53.73 -25.52 -3.11
C ASN A 212 -53.56 -27.02 -2.76
N GLY A 213 -52.39 -27.31 -2.19
CA GLY A 213 -52.06 -28.48 -1.36
C GLY A 213 -50.57 -28.44 -0.95
N GLY A 214 -50.23 -27.87 0.21
CA GLY A 214 -48.87 -27.39 0.52
C GLY A 214 -48.02 -28.28 1.42
N ARG A 215 -46.77 -28.51 0.99
CA ARG A 215 -45.63 -29.05 1.78
C ARG A 215 -45.29 -28.10 2.96
N PRO A 216 -44.79 -28.61 4.11
CA PRO A 216 -44.45 -27.80 5.28
C PRO A 216 -43.57 -26.59 4.96
N ARG A 217 -43.81 -25.47 5.66
CA ARG A 217 -43.16 -24.17 5.43
C ARG A 217 -41.76 -24.17 6.06
N TYR A 218 -40.75 -23.70 5.30
CA TYR A 218 -39.45 -23.38 5.88
C TYR A 218 -39.59 -22.19 6.84
N GLU A 219 -39.13 -22.38 8.07
CA GLU A 219 -38.93 -21.31 9.03
C GLU A 219 -37.60 -20.62 8.66
N ILE A 220 -37.70 -19.40 8.13
CA ILE A 220 -36.56 -18.56 7.81
C ILE A 220 -36.67 -17.36 8.73
N ASP A 221 -35.70 -17.23 9.63
CA ASP A 221 -35.62 -16.10 10.53
C ASP A 221 -35.25 -14.82 9.77
N GLU A 222 -36.06 -13.79 9.93
CA GLU A 222 -35.85 -12.48 9.32
C GLU A 222 -34.55 -11.85 9.85
N GLU A 223 -34.25 -12.03 11.14
CA GLU A 223 -33.05 -11.43 11.76
C GLU A 223 -31.77 -12.01 11.16
N GLN A 224 -31.68 -13.33 11.00
CA GLN A 224 -30.55 -13.98 10.33
C GLN A 224 -30.37 -13.54 8.87
N VAL A 225 -31.47 -13.39 8.13
CA VAL A 225 -31.40 -12.89 6.74
C VAL A 225 -30.92 -11.44 6.71
N MET A 226 -31.43 -10.60 7.61
CA MET A 226 -31.06 -9.18 7.71
C MET A 226 -29.60 -9.01 8.16
N PHE A 227 -29.12 -9.88 9.06
CA PHE A 227 -27.70 -9.95 9.44
C PHE A 227 -26.80 -10.29 8.25
N LEU A 228 -27.13 -11.34 7.48
CA LEU A 228 -26.33 -11.67 6.28
C LEU A 228 -26.40 -10.56 5.22
N ARG A 229 -27.53 -9.86 5.11
CA ARG A 229 -27.67 -8.70 4.23
C ARG A 229 -26.82 -7.51 4.69
N SER A 230 -26.74 -7.23 6.00
CA SER A 230 -25.89 -6.16 6.54
C SER A 230 -24.39 -6.46 6.31
N LYS A 231 -24.04 -7.74 6.17
CA LYS A 231 -22.71 -8.22 5.74
C LYS A 231 -22.53 -8.32 4.23
N HIS A 232 -23.39 -7.65 3.44
CA HIS A 232 -23.31 -7.54 1.98
C HIS A 232 -23.39 -8.87 1.21
N PHE A 233 -23.96 -9.93 1.79
CA PHE A 233 -24.18 -11.19 1.07
C PHE A 233 -25.25 -11.03 -0.01
N THR A 234 -25.05 -11.66 -1.17
CA THR A 234 -26.07 -11.69 -2.23
C THR A 234 -27.21 -12.63 -1.83
N TRP A 235 -28.42 -12.35 -2.30
CA TRP A 235 -29.59 -13.21 -2.09
C TRP A 235 -29.34 -14.66 -2.48
N LYS A 236 -28.67 -14.88 -3.62
CA LYS A 236 -28.28 -16.21 -4.07
C LYS A 236 -27.39 -16.92 -3.05
N LYS A 237 -26.43 -16.21 -2.45
CA LYS A 237 -25.52 -16.78 -1.45
C LYS A 237 -26.23 -17.02 -0.12
N ILE A 238 -27.13 -16.14 0.28
CA ILE A 238 -27.98 -16.33 1.46
C ILE A 238 -28.82 -17.60 1.28
N ALA A 239 -29.48 -17.78 0.14
CA ALA A 239 -30.24 -18.99 -0.16
C ALA A 239 -29.38 -20.26 -0.05
N GLN A 240 -28.13 -20.21 -0.55
CA GLN A 240 -27.17 -21.31 -0.40
C GLN A 240 -26.79 -21.58 1.07
N ILE A 241 -26.56 -20.55 1.87
CA ILE A 241 -26.23 -20.68 3.31
C ILE A 241 -27.39 -21.36 4.05
N PHE A 242 -28.63 -20.98 3.75
CA PHE A 242 -29.83 -21.57 4.35
C PHE A 242 -30.22 -22.93 3.75
N GLY A 243 -29.52 -23.42 2.71
CA GLY A 243 -29.87 -24.68 2.03
C GLY A 243 -31.23 -24.65 1.30
N ILE A 244 -31.70 -23.47 0.90
CA ILE A 244 -33.01 -23.26 0.25
C ILE A 244 -32.85 -22.79 -1.20
N CYS A 245 -33.90 -22.93 -2.01
CA CYS A 245 -33.91 -22.38 -3.36
C CYS A 245 -34.14 -20.86 -3.35
N ASP A 246 -33.53 -20.15 -4.30
CA ASP A 246 -33.66 -18.69 -4.48
C ASP A 246 -35.13 -18.23 -4.54
N ARG A 247 -35.99 -19.04 -5.16
CA ARG A 247 -37.44 -18.77 -5.25
C ARG A 247 -38.13 -18.73 -3.88
N THR A 248 -37.69 -19.57 -2.94
CA THR A 248 -38.25 -19.63 -1.59
C THR A 248 -37.84 -18.40 -0.78
N LEU A 249 -36.58 -17.99 -0.91
CA LEU A 249 -36.07 -16.77 -0.28
C LEU A 249 -36.73 -15.51 -0.87
N ARG A 250 -36.93 -15.45 -2.18
CA ARG A 250 -37.66 -14.35 -2.85
C ARG A 250 -39.11 -14.21 -2.37
N ARG A 251 -39.82 -15.32 -2.19
CA ARG A 251 -41.19 -15.32 -1.64
C ARG A 251 -41.18 -14.78 -0.21
N LYS A 252 -40.24 -15.26 0.61
CA LYS A 252 -40.07 -14.83 2.01
C LYS A 252 -39.68 -13.37 2.14
N ARG A 253 -38.88 -12.84 1.20
CA ARG A 253 -38.53 -11.41 1.12
C ARG A 253 -39.76 -10.50 1.00
N GLN A 254 -40.84 -10.93 0.35
CA GLN A 254 -42.07 -10.14 0.24
C GLN A 254 -42.82 -10.05 1.58
N GLU A 255 -42.54 -10.97 2.50
CA GLU A 255 -43.09 -10.97 3.87
C GLU A 255 -42.26 -10.11 4.82
N PHE A 256 -41.00 -9.80 4.48
CA PHE A 256 -40.12 -8.97 5.31
C PHE A 256 -40.47 -7.49 5.20
N THR A 257 -40.45 -6.79 6.34
CA THR A 257 -40.85 -5.38 6.41
C THR A 257 -39.79 -4.45 5.81
N ALA A 258 -38.53 -4.91 5.80
CA ALA A 258 -37.39 -4.17 5.27
C ALA A 258 -37.28 -4.27 3.74
N ARG A 259 -37.60 -3.17 3.04
CA ARG A 259 -37.24 -2.98 1.62
C ARG A 259 -35.72 -3.00 1.48
N THR A 260 -35.22 -4.13 1.02
CA THR A 260 -33.78 -4.40 0.97
C THR A 260 -33.13 -3.64 -0.17
N GLU A 261 -32.11 -2.87 0.20
CA GLU A 261 -31.52 -1.72 -0.49
C GLU A 261 -31.18 -1.95 -1.97
N ASN A 262 -31.61 -0.99 -2.77
CA ASN A 262 -31.06 -0.69 -4.09
C ASN A 262 -29.63 -0.11 -3.94
N PHE A 263 -28.92 0.10 -5.04
CA PHE A 263 -27.69 0.91 -4.99
C PHE A 263 -27.97 2.25 -4.30
N SER A 264 -27.04 2.71 -3.46
CA SER A 264 -27.18 3.96 -2.74
C SER A 264 -27.32 5.12 -3.74
N ASP A 265 -28.31 5.97 -3.48
CA ASP A 265 -28.53 7.19 -4.25
C ASP A 265 -27.58 8.28 -3.73
N ILE A 266 -26.38 8.32 -4.31
CA ILE A 266 -25.34 9.31 -4.02
C ILE A 266 -24.93 9.94 -5.35
N SER A 267 -24.71 11.26 -5.37
CA SER A 267 -24.21 11.96 -6.55
C SER A 267 -22.77 11.55 -6.87
N GLU A 268 -22.27 11.87 -8.05
CA GLU A 268 -20.86 11.63 -8.37
C GLU A 268 -19.91 12.53 -7.58
N ALA A 269 -20.30 13.79 -7.35
CA ALA A 269 -19.50 14.75 -6.58
C ALA A 269 -19.32 14.28 -5.13
N ASP A 270 -20.42 13.92 -4.45
CA ASP A 270 -20.36 13.43 -3.07
C ASP A 270 -19.59 12.11 -2.98
N LEU A 271 -19.72 11.24 -3.99
CA LEU A 271 -18.94 10.00 -4.06
C LEU A 271 -17.43 10.28 -4.18
N CYS A 272 -17.03 11.27 -4.97
CA CYS A 272 -15.64 11.70 -5.06
C CYS A 272 -15.12 12.23 -3.72
N GLU A 273 -15.87 13.07 -3.02
CA GLU A 273 -15.49 13.59 -1.69
C GLU A 273 -15.30 12.45 -0.67
N VAL A 274 -16.22 11.49 -0.65
CA VAL A 274 -16.09 10.31 0.21
C VAL A 274 -14.83 9.51 -0.15
N ILE A 275 -14.55 9.31 -1.44
CA ILE A 275 -13.35 8.59 -1.90
C ILE A 275 -12.07 9.35 -1.53
N GLU A 276 -12.03 10.67 -1.66
CA GLU A 276 -10.90 11.50 -1.24
C GLU A 276 -10.63 11.37 0.26
N SER A 277 -11.67 11.41 1.09
CA SER A 277 -11.54 11.21 2.54
C SER A 277 -10.94 9.83 2.89
N ILE A 278 -11.28 8.78 2.14
CA ILE A 278 -10.73 7.43 2.30
C ILE A 278 -9.25 7.39 1.88
N ARG A 279 -8.94 8.04 0.76
CA ARG A 279 -7.57 8.10 0.21
C ARG A 279 -6.64 8.90 1.12
N PHE A 280 -7.14 9.92 1.82
CA PHE A 280 -6.35 10.63 2.80
C PHE A 280 -5.77 9.70 3.88
N LEU A 281 -6.57 8.74 4.36
CA LEU A 281 -6.12 7.73 5.34
C LEU A 281 -5.34 6.57 4.71
N THR A 282 -5.68 6.21 3.46
CA THR A 282 -5.08 5.07 2.75
C THR A 282 -4.71 5.47 1.30
N PRO A 283 -3.60 6.21 1.09
CA PRO A 283 -3.31 6.85 -0.20
C PRO A 283 -3.20 5.88 -1.38
N ASN A 284 -2.70 4.68 -1.13
CA ASN A 284 -2.46 3.64 -2.14
C ASN A 284 -3.62 2.63 -2.23
N ILE A 285 -4.85 3.02 -1.90
CA ILE A 285 -6.01 2.14 -1.96
C ILE A 285 -6.36 1.73 -3.40
N GLY A 286 -6.60 0.43 -3.60
CA GLY A 286 -7.07 -0.10 -4.89
C GLY A 286 -8.60 -0.23 -4.96
N GLN A 287 -9.14 -0.35 -6.18
CA GLN A 287 -10.60 -0.39 -6.44
C GLN A 287 -11.37 -1.35 -5.53
N SER A 288 -10.88 -2.58 -5.34
CA SER A 288 -11.60 -3.58 -4.52
C SER A 288 -11.64 -3.18 -3.04
N ARG A 289 -10.52 -2.71 -2.48
CA ARG A 289 -10.46 -2.21 -1.10
C ARG A 289 -11.31 -0.95 -0.93
N LEU A 290 -11.35 -0.07 -1.94
CA LEU A 290 -12.21 1.11 -1.94
C LEU A 290 -13.69 0.74 -1.89
N LEU A 291 -14.11 -0.29 -2.63
CA LEU A 291 -15.46 -0.84 -2.51
C LEU A 291 -15.74 -1.39 -1.10
N GLY A 292 -14.73 -2.00 -0.47
CA GLY A 292 -14.78 -2.42 0.93
C GLY A 292 -14.99 -1.24 1.90
N ALA A 293 -14.22 -0.16 1.75
CA ALA A 293 -14.38 1.08 2.54
C ALA A 293 -15.78 1.69 2.40
N LEU A 294 -16.31 1.75 1.18
CA LEU A 294 -17.65 2.28 0.92
C LEU A 294 -18.72 1.42 1.61
N ARG A 295 -18.60 0.09 1.55
CA ARG A 295 -19.50 -0.85 2.25
C ARG A 295 -19.48 -0.67 3.77
N CYS A 296 -18.31 -0.44 4.36
CA CYS A 296 -18.19 -0.17 5.80
C CYS A 296 -18.87 1.14 6.21
N ARG A 297 -18.99 2.09 5.29
CA ARG A 297 -19.71 3.35 5.47
C ARG A 297 -21.21 3.25 5.13
N GLY A 298 -21.71 2.06 4.84
CA GLY A 298 -23.11 1.82 4.49
C GLY A 298 -23.46 2.08 3.02
N PHE A 299 -22.47 2.36 2.16
CA PHE A 299 -22.72 2.60 0.74
C PHE A 299 -22.65 1.31 -0.09
N THR A 300 -23.69 1.10 -0.90
CA THR A 300 -23.73 0.06 -1.92
C THR A 300 -23.67 0.73 -3.29
N ILE A 301 -22.47 0.83 -3.88
CA ILE A 301 -22.23 1.54 -5.14
C ILE A 301 -21.88 0.57 -6.27
N GLN A 302 -22.28 0.90 -7.50
CA GLN A 302 -21.90 0.16 -8.69
C GLN A 302 -20.38 0.22 -8.89
N ARG A 303 -19.75 -0.92 -9.22
CA ARG A 303 -18.29 -1.02 -9.41
C ARG A 303 -17.74 -0.04 -10.44
N TRP A 304 -18.50 0.25 -11.50
CA TRP A 304 -18.08 1.15 -12.56
C TRP A 304 -18.01 2.61 -12.08
N ARG A 305 -18.93 3.05 -11.20
CA ARG A 305 -18.91 4.40 -10.61
C ARG A 305 -17.69 4.60 -9.72
N VAL A 306 -17.41 3.62 -8.86
CA VAL A 306 -16.21 3.62 -8.00
C VAL A 306 -14.93 3.69 -8.84
N ARG A 307 -14.87 2.92 -9.93
CA ARG A 307 -13.73 2.95 -10.87
C ARG A 307 -13.62 4.31 -11.54
N HIS A 308 -14.72 4.88 -12.03
CA HIS A 308 -14.73 6.18 -12.69
C HIS A 308 -14.24 7.31 -11.76
N CYS A 309 -14.74 7.37 -10.53
CA CYS A 309 -14.30 8.35 -9.54
C CYS A 309 -12.82 8.15 -9.18
N LEU A 310 -12.38 6.90 -8.94
CA LEU A 310 -10.98 6.62 -8.64
C LEU A 310 -10.03 7.02 -9.79
N ARG A 311 -10.46 6.89 -11.05
CA ARG A 311 -9.69 7.35 -12.21
C ARG A 311 -9.52 8.86 -12.25
N LYS A 312 -10.58 9.62 -11.95
CA LYS A 312 -10.51 11.09 -11.86
C LYS A 312 -9.55 11.54 -10.75
N LEU A 313 -9.56 10.83 -9.63
CA LEU A 313 -8.81 11.19 -8.43
C LEU A 313 -7.36 10.67 -8.41
N ASP A 314 -7.10 9.50 -9.01
CA ASP A 314 -5.80 8.82 -9.04
C ASP A 314 -5.55 8.11 -10.39
N PRO A 315 -5.42 8.86 -11.49
CA PRO A 315 -5.20 8.28 -12.82
C PRO A 315 -3.89 7.49 -12.89
N VAL A 316 -2.80 8.07 -12.36
CA VAL A 316 -1.45 7.47 -12.36
C VAL A 316 -1.40 6.21 -11.52
N GLY A 317 -1.85 6.25 -10.27
CA GLY A 317 -1.84 5.08 -9.40
C GLY A 317 -2.73 3.97 -9.92
N THR A 318 -3.84 4.31 -10.60
CA THR A 318 -4.72 3.31 -11.23
C THR A 318 -4.02 2.57 -12.37
N ALA A 319 -3.30 3.29 -13.23
CA ALA A 319 -2.52 2.67 -14.31
C ALA A 319 -1.37 1.80 -13.77
N LEU A 320 -0.58 2.30 -12.82
CA LEU A 320 0.56 1.56 -12.24
C LEU A 320 0.14 0.22 -11.61
N ARG A 321 -1.05 0.16 -10.99
CA ARG A 321 -1.59 -1.07 -10.40
C ARG A 321 -1.94 -2.15 -11.43
N GLY A 322 -2.24 -1.78 -12.67
CA GLY A 322 -2.56 -2.71 -13.76
C GLY A 322 -1.36 -3.54 -14.24
N HIS A 323 -0.13 -3.04 -14.03
CA HIS A 323 1.09 -3.64 -14.57
C HIS A 323 1.77 -4.66 -13.65
N VAL A 324 1.30 -4.84 -12.41
CA VAL A 324 1.94 -5.72 -11.42
C VAL A 324 1.27 -7.09 -11.40
N ALA A 325 1.92 -8.08 -12.00
CA ALA A 325 1.50 -9.48 -11.88
C ALA A 325 1.78 -10.01 -10.46
N ILE A 326 0.73 -10.42 -9.74
CA ILE A 326 0.87 -11.02 -8.41
C ILE A 326 1.03 -12.53 -8.55
N TYR A 327 2.21 -13.06 -8.20
CA TYR A 327 2.42 -14.50 -8.07
C TYR A 327 1.65 -15.04 -6.85
N ARG A 328 0.78 -16.03 -7.07
CA ARG A 328 -0.10 -16.60 -6.05
C ARG A 328 0.39 -17.99 -5.64
N ARG A 329 0.60 -18.20 -4.34
CA ARG A 329 0.92 -19.50 -3.76
C ARG A 329 -0.37 -20.20 -3.29
N LYS A 330 -0.41 -21.52 -3.42
CA LYS A 330 -1.47 -22.34 -2.82
C LYS A 330 -1.27 -22.37 -1.31
N TYR A 331 -2.33 -22.10 -0.58
CA TYR A 331 -2.36 -22.16 0.88
C TYR A 331 -3.72 -22.69 1.28
N ASN A 332 -3.75 -23.72 2.13
CA ASN A 332 -4.98 -24.33 2.59
C ASN A 332 -4.96 -24.54 4.11
N VAL A 333 -6.09 -24.27 4.74
CA VAL A 333 -6.39 -24.52 6.16
C VAL A 333 -7.83 -25.04 6.19
N PRO A 334 -8.24 -25.91 7.14
CA PRO A 334 -9.56 -26.54 7.08
C PRO A 334 -10.76 -25.58 7.21
N TYR A 335 -10.72 -24.66 8.18
CA TYR A 335 -11.85 -23.79 8.51
C TYR A 335 -11.40 -22.49 9.22
N PRO A 336 -12.25 -21.46 9.32
CA PRO A 336 -11.92 -20.23 10.06
C PRO A 336 -11.61 -20.52 11.53
N ASN A 337 -10.70 -19.77 12.15
CA ASN A 337 -10.19 -20.02 13.50
C ASN A 337 -9.42 -21.32 13.66
N PHE A 338 -9.13 -22.07 12.60
CA PHE A 338 -8.25 -23.23 12.73
C PHE A 338 -6.80 -22.82 13.02
N LEU A 339 -6.28 -21.84 12.28
CA LEU A 339 -4.90 -21.36 12.42
C LEU A 339 -4.83 -19.85 12.23
N TRP A 340 -4.44 -19.13 13.28
CA TRP A 340 -4.09 -17.71 13.19
C TRP A 340 -2.58 -17.54 13.03
N HIS A 341 -2.18 -16.57 12.20
CA HIS A 341 -0.79 -16.23 11.91
C HIS A 341 -0.47 -14.88 12.56
N LEU A 342 0.50 -14.84 13.45
CA LEU A 342 0.91 -13.66 14.22
C LEU A 342 2.35 -13.28 13.89
N ASP A 343 2.65 -11.99 13.74
CA ASP A 343 4.00 -11.48 13.51
C ASP A 343 4.11 -9.97 13.81
N GLY A 344 5.34 -9.53 14.09
CA GLY A 344 5.72 -8.14 14.31
C GLY A 344 6.42 -7.53 13.08
N ASN A 345 5.96 -6.37 12.64
CA ASN A 345 6.54 -5.63 11.51
C ASN A 345 7.36 -4.44 11.96
N HIS A 346 8.65 -4.47 11.63
CA HIS A 346 9.66 -3.52 12.07
C HIS A 346 10.00 -2.47 10.99
N LYS A 347 9.08 -2.17 10.07
CA LYS A 347 9.33 -1.17 9.00
C LYS A 347 9.47 0.27 9.51
N LEU A 348 8.92 0.56 10.69
CA LEU A 348 9.04 1.87 11.34
C LEU A 348 9.96 1.84 12.58
N ILE A 349 10.81 0.82 12.71
CA ILE A 349 11.64 0.62 13.90
C ILE A 349 12.64 1.75 14.14
N ASN A 350 13.07 2.44 13.08
CA ASN A 350 13.98 3.59 13.18
C ASN A 350 13.37 4.74 14.00
N TRP A 351 12.04 4.80 14.08
CA TRP A 351 11.28 5.77 14.88
C TRP A 351 10.68 5.13 16.13
N ARG A 352 11.24 3.98 16.55
CA ARG A 352 10.81 3.21 17.74
C ARG A 352 9.33 2.81 17.70
N MET A 353 8.83 2.48 16.51
CA MET A 353 7.46 2.00 16.31
C MET A 353 7.46 0.58 15.73
N VAL A 354 6.64 -0.29 16.30
CA VAL A 354 6.44 -1.69 15.87
C VAL A 354 4.98 -1.90 15.55
N VAL A 355 4.70 -2.56 14.42
CA VAL A 355 3.33 -2.89 14.00
C VAL A 355 3.07 -4.37 14.16
N HIS A 356 2.23 -4.72 15.13
CA HIS A 356 1.80 -6.09 15.41
C HIS A 356 0.61 -6.46 14.52
N ALA A 357 0.61 -7.66 13.95
CA ALA A 357 -0.49 -8.12 13.10
C ALA A 357 -0.89 -9.57 13.38
N CYS A 358 -2.18 -9.86 13.25
CA CYS A 358 -2.72 -11.21 13.29
C CYS A 358 -3.79 -11.40 12.20
N ILE A 359 -3.73 -12.56 11.53
CA ILE A 359 -4.62 -12.90 10.42
C ILE A 359 -5.08 -14.36 10.50
N ASP A 360 -6.36 -14.60 10.21
CA ASP A 360 -6.90 -15.95 10.07
C ASP A 360 -6.43 -16.59 8.76
N GLY A 361 -5.86 -17.79 8.85
CA GLY A 361 -5.23 -18.46 7.71
C GLY A 361 -6.21 -18.91 6.63
N PHE A 362 -7.44 -19.27 7.02
CA PHE A 362 -8.48 -19.75 6.12
C PHE A 362 -9.12 -18.59 5.35
N SER A 363 -9.76 -17.68 6.08
CA SER A 363 -10.57 -16.58 5.53
C SER A 363 -9.76 -15.40 5.05
N ARG A 364 -8.50 -15.27 5.52
CA ARG A 364 -7.66 -14.07 5.38
C ARG A 364 -8.25 -12.86 6.11
N MET A 365 -9.16 -13.08 7.05
CA MET A 365 -9.71 -12.03 7.90
C MET A 365 -8.62 -11.53 8.83
N VAL A 366 -8.39 -10.22 8.81
CA VAL A 366 -7.44 -9.58 9.71
C VAL A 366 -8.11 -9.46 11.07
N ILE A 367 -7.47 -10.06 12.07
CA ILE A 367 -7.95 -10.10 13.46
C ILE A 367 -7.57 -8.79 14.16
N TYR A 368 -6.31 -8.38 14.04
CA TYR A 368 -5.83 -7.07 14.46
C TYR A 368 -4.60 -6.66 13.65
N VAL A 369 -4.41 -5.35 13.51
CA VAL A 369 -3.14 -4.71 13.15
C VAL A 369 -3.03 -3.45 13.98
N SER A 370 -1.95 -3.28 14.75
CA SER A 370 -1.78 -2.15 15.64
C SER A 370 -0.32 -1.69 15.70
N CYS A 371 -0.12 -0.38 15.60
CA CYS A 371 1.16 0.27 15.82
C CYS A 371 1.33 0.58 17.31
N GLN A 372 2.49 0.22 17.85
CA GLN A 372 2.87 0.36 19.26
C GLN A 372 4.27 0.95 19.36
N ASN A 373 4.59 1.59 20.47
CA ASN A 373 5.93 2.12 20.78
C ASN A 373 6.86 1.08 21.43
N ASN A 374 6.42 -0.18 21.54
CA ASN A 374 7.16 -1.24 22.20
C ASN A 374 6.92 -2.61 21.54
N ASN A 375 7.78 -3.57 21.87
CA ASN A 375 7.71 -4.95 21.40
C ASN A 375 7.41 -5.95 22.54
N LEU A 376 6.72 -5.51 23.59
CA LEU A 376 6.52 -6.31 24.80
C LEU A 376 5.51 -7.45 24.59
N ALA A 377 5.76 -8.59 25.23
CA ALA A 377 4.86 -9.74 25.18
C ALA A 377 3.47 -9.46 25.78
N SER A 378 3.38 -8.58 26.78
CA SER A 378 2.11 -8.12 27.35
C SER A 378 1.26 -7.35 26.34
N THR A 379 1.88 -6.48 25.53
CA THR A 379 1.20 -5.71 24.48
C THR A 379 0.62 -6.63 23.41
N VAL A 380 1.42 -7.57 22.89
CA VAL A 380 0.96 -8.56 21.91
C VAL A 380 -0.17 -9.42 22.48
N PHE A 381 -0.05 -9.81 23.76
CA PHE A 381 -1.06 -10.61 24.44
C PHE A 381 -2.40 -9.88 24.58
N ASN A 382 -2.39 -8.59 24.95
CA ASN A 382 -3.62 -7.80 25.04
C ASN A 382 -4.32 -7.68 23.68
N LEU A 383 -3.57 -7.40 22.61
CA LEU A 383 -4.10 -7.37 21.24
C LEU A 383 -4.71 -8.73 20.83
N PHE A 384 -4.07 -9.83 21.25
CA PHE A 384 -4.57 -11.17 21.01
C PHE A 384 -5.89 -11.44 21.75
N LEU A 385 -5.98 -11.08 23.03
CA LEU A 385 -7.22 -11.23 23.83
C LEU A 385 -8.37 -10.40 23.24
N ASP A 386 -8.10 -9.19 22.79
CA ASP A 386 -9.08 -8.36 22.07
C ASP A 386 -9.58 -9.06 20.80
N GLY A 387 -8.69 -9.72 20.06
CA GLY A 387 -9.06 -10.56 18.91
C GLY A 387 -9.92 -11.75 19.30
N VAL A 388 -9.53 -12.47 20.35
CA VAL A 388 -10.26 -13.64 20.88
C VAL A 388 -11.67 -13.25 21.35
N SER A 389 -11.83 -12.11 22.01
CA SER A 389 -13.15 -11.64 22.45
C SER A 389 -14.10 -11.36 21.29
N LYS A 390 -13.59 -10.91 20.14
CA LYS A 390 -14.39 -10.56 18.95
C LYS A 390 -14.66 -11.76 18.04
N TYR A 391 -13.68 -12.63 17.87
CA TYR A 391 -13.71 -13.67 16.82
C TYR A 391 -13.68 -15.10 17.37
N GLY A 392 -13.53 -15.27 18.68
CA GLY A 392 -13.38 -16.56 19.34
C GLY A 392 -11.92 -17.05 19.36
N LEU A 393 -11.65 -18.00 20.25
CA LEU A 393 -10.31 -18.57 20.43
C LEU A 393 -9.95 -19.50 19.25
N PRO A 394 -8.81 -19.31 18.56
CA PRO A 394 -8.39 -20.23 17.52
C PRO A 394 -8.05 -21.63 18.05
N LYS A 395 -8.03 -22.63 17.16
CA LYS A 395 -7.54 -23.98 17.47
C LYS A 395 -6.02 -24.00 17.57
N LYS A 396 -5.34 -23.30 16.66
CA LYS A 396 -3.89 -23.18 16.62
C LYS A 396 -3.45 -21.75 16.32
N ILE A 397 -2.26 -21.40 16.78
CA ILE A 397 -1.52 -20.20 16.36
C ILE A 397 -0.23 -20.59 15.68
N ARG A 398 0.26 -19.73 14.79
CA ARG A 398 1.61 -19.79 14.23
C ARG A 398 2.32 -18.47 14.48
N THR A 399 3.51 -18.57 15.07
CA THR A 399 4.37 -17.43 15.42
C THR A 399 5.81 -17.80 15.07
N ASP A 400 6.69 -16.82 15.02
CA ASP A 400 8.13 -17.09 15.05
C ASP A 400 8.59 -17.36 16.49
N HIS A 401 9.88 -17.58 16.69
CA HIS A 401 10.47 -17.80 18.02
C HIS A 401 10.71 -16.48 18.79
N GLY A 402 10.05 -15.38 18.42
CA GLY A 402 10.18 -14.09 19.09
C GLY A 402 9.61 -14.12 20.52
N LEU A 403 10.32 -13.47 21.46
CA LEU A 403 9.89 -13.40 22.86
C LEU A 403 8.59 -12.60 23.03
N GLU A 404 8.27 -11.71 22.09
CA GLU A 404 7.03 -10.95 22.06
C GLU A 404 5.78 -11.84 21.96
N ASN A 405 5.90 -13.08 21.49
CA ASN A 405 4.78 -14.01 21.32
C ASN A 405 4.60 -14.97 22.50
N VAL A 406 5.50 -14.95 23.50
CA VAL A 406 5.55 -15.95 24.59
C VAL A 406 4.27 -15.98 25.42
N HIS A 407 3.70 -14.83 25.78
CA HIS A 407 2.47 -14.77 26.56
C HIS A 407 1.26 -15.34 25.79
N VAL A 408 1.18 -15.11 24.48
CA VAL A 408 0.15 -15.68 23.62
C VAL A 408 0.30 -17.21 23.53
N ALA A 409 1.53 -17.68 23.36
CA ALA A 409 1.84 -19.11 23.32
C ALA A 409 1.43 -19.81 24.63
N ARG A 410 1.81 -19.25 25.78
CA ARG A 410 1.42 -19.76 27.10
C ARG A 410 -0.09 -19.85 27.27
N TYR A 411 -0.80 -18.78 26.93
CA TYR A 411 -2.25 -18.76 27.02
C TYR A 411 -2.90 -19.84 26.13
N MET A 412 -2.41 -20.02 24.90
CA MET A 412 -2.91 -21.08 24.02
C MET A 412 -2.64 -22.49 24.57
N LEU A 413 -1.47 -22.74 25.16
CA LEU A 413 -1.15 -24.02 25.80
C LEU A 413 -2.03 -24.28 27.03
N GLN A 414 -2.29 -23.25 27.85
CA GLN A 414 -3.19 -23.36 29.01
C GLN A 414 -4.64 -23.67 28.59
N GLN A 415 -5.14 -23.02 27.53
CA GLN A 415 -6.53 -23.19 27.09
C GLN A 415 -6.78 -24.46 26.26
N ARG A 416 -5.76 -24.98 25.56
CA ARG A 416 -5.90 -26.10 24.61
C ARG A 416 -5.15 -27.38 25.03
N GLY A 417 -4.31 -27.32 26.05
CA GLY A 417 -3.40 -28.41 26.45
C GLY A 417 -2.07 -28.37 25.70
N THR A 418 -1.02 -28.89 26.33
CA THR A 418 0.36 -28.92 25.82
C THR A 418 0.54 -29.88 24.64
N ASP A 419 -0.20 -30.98 24.62
CA ASP A 419 0.03 -32.09 23.67
C ASP A 419 -0.77 -31.95 22.37
N CYS A 420 -1.50 -30.84 22.20
CA CYS A 420 -2.41 -30.62 21.08
C CYS A 420 -1.76 -29.94 19.86
N GLY A 421 -0.49 -29.52 19.99
CA GLY A 421 0.20 -28.74 18.96
C GLY A 421 -0.55 -27.44 18.63
N SER A 422 -1.03 -26.75 19.67
CA SER A 422 -1.80 -25.50 19.59
C SER A 422 -0.94 -24.28 19.24
N VAL A 423 0.38 -24.39 19.43
CA VAL A 423 1.37 -23.38 19.06
C VAL A 423 2.33 -23.98 18.04
N LEU A 424 2.39 -23.38 16.85
CA LEU A 424 3.32 -23.74 15.79
C LEU A 424 4.41 -22.68 15.71
N THR A 425 5.57 -22.95 16.28
CA THR A 425 6.75 -22.10 16.14
C THR A 425 7.59 -22.55 14.95
N GLY A 426 8.08 -21.61 14.14
CA GLY A 426 8.95 -21.94 13.03
C GLY A 426 9.58 -20.72 12.36
N ARG A 427 10.36 -20.96 11.31
CA ARG A 427 10.98 -19.86 10.51
C ARG A 427 9.90 -19.01 9.84
N SER A 428 10.19 -17.72 9.65
CA SER A 428 9.25 -16.74 9.06
C SER A 428 8.65 -17.20 7.71
N VAL A 429 9.41 -17.98 6.93
CA VAL A 429 8.99 -18.54 5.63
C VAL A 429 7.72 -19.40 5.71
N HIS A 430 7.36 -19.92 6.89
CA HIS A 430 6.11 -20.68 7.10
C HIS A 430 4.93 -19.79 7.55
N ASN A 431 5.19 -18.53 7.94
CA ASN A 431 4.21 -17.54 8.38
C ASN A 431 3.69 -16.71 7.18
N VAL A 432 3.45 -17.39 6.05
CA VAL A 432 3.22 -16.78 4.73
C VAL A 432 2.04 -15.80 4.71
N ARG A 433 1.01 -16.03 5.54
CA ARG A 433 -0.21 -15.21 5.56
C ARG A 433 0.05 -13.84 6.15
N VAL A 434 0.71 -13.76 7.30
CA VAL A 434 1.02 -12.48 7.94
C VAL A 434 2.16 -11.76 7.22
N GLU A 435 3.16 -12.47 6.68
CA GLU A 435 4.18 -11.86 5.81
C GLU A 435 3.55 -11.19 4.57
N ARG A 436 2.53 -11.84 3.98
CA ARG A 436 1.78 -11.22 2.88
C ARG A 436 1.01 -9.99 3.35
N LEU A 437 0.30 -10.09 4.48
CA LEU A 437 -0.42 -8.97 5.08
C LEU A 437 0.52 -7.78 5.34
N HIS A 438 1.72 -8.01 5.87
CA HIS A 438 2.70 -6.96 6.12
C HIS A 438 3.10 -6.20 4.86
N ARG A 439 3.21 -6.87 3.69
CA ARG A 439 3.44 -6.17 2.41
C ARG A 439 2.29 -5.25 2.04
N ASP A 440 1.06 -5.73 2.21
CA ASP A 440 -0.14 -4.97 1.88
C ASP A 440 -0.36 -3.80 2.88
N VAL A 441 -0.10 -4.00 4.18
CA VAL A 441 -0.11 -2.97 5.23
C VAL A 441 0.97 -1.92 4.98
N HIS A 442 2.19 -2.35 4.62
CA HIS A 442 3.27 -1.42 4.29
C HIS A 442 2.89 -0.55 3.09
N SER A 443 2.49 -1.16 1.98
CA SER A 443 2.12 -0.42 0.78
C SER A 443 0.90 0.49 1.01
N GLY A 444 -0.10 0.02 1.75
CA GLY A 444 -1.35 0.72 1.98
C GLY A 444 -1.30 1.84 3.02
N VAL A 445 -0.44 1.72 4.03
CA VAL A 445 -0.40 2.62 5.20
C VAL A 445 1.03 3.05 5.52
N LEU A 446 1.90 2.11 5.92
CA LEU A 446 3.18 2.49 6.58
C LEU A 446 4.15 3.22 5.65
N CYS A 447 4.12 2.97 4.35
CA CYS A 447 4.98 3.63 3.37
C CYS A 447 4.78 5.15 3.39
N HIS A 448 3.53 5.63 3.56
CA HIS A 448 3.24 7.06 3.63
C HIS A 448 3.94 7.71 4.83
N TYR A 449 3.81 7.12 6.02
CA TYR A 449 4.46 7.62 7.23
C TYR A 449 5.98 7.49 7.18
N ALA A 450 6.51 6.38 6.66
CA ALA A 450 7.95 6.22 6.49
C ALA A 450 8.55 7.31 5.59
N LEU A 451 7.89 7.65 4.48
CA LEU A 451 8.30 8.74 3.59
C LEU A 451 8.18 10.10 4.28
N LEU A 452 7.10 10.34 5.03
CA LEU A 452 6.89 11.56 5.78
C LEU A 452 7.99 11.79 6.83
N PHE A 453 8.32 10.77 7.62
CA PHE A 453 9.36 10.87 8.64
C PHE A 453 10.75 11.04 8.02
N THR A 454 11.03 10.34 6.92
CA THR A 454 12.27 10.55 6.15
C THR A 454 12.39 12.00 5.68
N PHE A 455 11.31 12.56 5.14
CA PHE A 455 11.27 13.96 4.75
C PHE A 455 11.51 14.91 5.93
N MET A 456 10.90 14.65 7.09
CA MET A 456 11.13 15.44 8.31
C MET A 456 12.58 15.38 8.78
N GLU A 457 13.26 14.24 8.65
CA GLU A 457 14.70 14.12 8.93
C GLU A 457 15.56 14.92 7.93
N GLU A 458 15.26 14.80 6.63
CA GLU A 458 16.00 15.48 5.57
C GLU A 458 15.91 17.01 5.67
N GLU A 459 14.75 17.53 6.07
CA GLU A 459 14.53 18.96 6.32
C GLU A 459 15.01 19.43 7.70
N GLY A 460 15.54 18.53 8.54
CA GLY A 460 16.04 18.86 9.88
C GLY A 460 14.95 19.18 10.90
N LEU A 461 13.69 18.80 10.63
CA LEU A 461 12.56 18.95 11.56
C LEU A 461 12.56 17.85 12.63
N LEU A 462 12.97 16.63 12.26
CA LEU A 462 13.04 15.47 13.14
C LEU A 462 14.49 15.08 13.40
N ASN A 463 14.87 15.02 14.68
CA ASN A 463 16.14 14.45 15.12
C ASN A 463 15.87 13.11 15.83
N VAL A 464 16.21 11.99 15.18
CA VAL A 464 16.02 10.64 15.73
C VAL A 464 16.94 10.30 16.89
N ASP A 465 18.00 11.08 17.10
CA ASP A 465 18.90 10.92 18.25
C ASP A 465 18.41 11.69 19.49
N SER A 466 17.32 12.48 19.36
CA SER A 466 16.71 13.19 20.49
C SER A 466 15.49 12.46 21.03
N GLU A 467 15.50 12.17 22.34
CA GLU A 467 14.38 11.55 23.05
C GLU A 467 13.11 12.40 23.00
N GLU A 468 13.22 13.73 23.12
CA GLU A 468 12.08 14.65 23.06
C GLU A 468 11.40 14.59 21.69
N HIS A 469 12.19 14.54 20.62
CA HIS A 469 11.69 14.42 19.25
C HIS A 469 11.02 13.07 19.02
N LEU A 470 11.62 11.96 19.48
CA LEU A 470 11.01 10.64 19.34
C LEU A 470 9.70 10.53 20.13
N LEU A 471 9.64 11.08 21.35
CA LEU A 471 8.42 11.13 22.14
C LEU A 471 7.33 11.95 21.44
N ALA A 472 7.64 13.18 21.01
CA ALA A 472 6.71 14.03 20.28
C ALA A 472 6.18 13.36 19.01
N LEU A 473 7.05 12.66 18.29
CA LEU A 473 6.70 11.91 17.08
C LEU A 473 5.73 10.77 17.40
N GLN A 474 5.99 10.01 18.47
CA GLN A 474 5.15 8.89 18.88
C GLN A 474 3.76 9.35 19.34
N GLU A 475 3.68 10.37 20.18
CA GLU A 475 2.42 10.92 20.68
C GLU A 475 1.50 11.42 19.57
N VAL A 476 2.07 12.07 18.54
CA VAL A 476 1.31 12.60 17.42
C VAL A 476 0.96 11.50 16.41
N PHE A 477 1.91 10.66 16.04
CA PHE A 477 1.76 9.79 14.88
C PHE A 477 1.29 8.38 15.20
N ILE A 478 1.51 7.81 16.39
CA ILE A 478 0.94 6.48 16.72
C ILE A 478 -0.59 6.48 16.63
N PRO A 479 -1.32 7.47 17.19
CA PRO A 479 -2.78 7.56 17.03
C PRO A 479 -3.20 7.70 15.57
N ARG A 480 -2.49 8.52 14.78
CA ARG A 480 -2.74 8.72 13.34
C ARG A 480 -2.53 7.44 12.54
N ILE A 481 -1.42 6.74 12.78
CA ILE A 481 -1.11 5.46 12.14
C ILE A 481 -2.18 4.44 12.50
N ASN A 482 -2.55 4.31 13.78
CA ASN A 482 -3.59 3.38 14.20
C ASN A 482 -4.97 3.70 13.60
N ARG A 483 -5.33 4.97 13.42
CA ARG A 483 -6.55 5.34 12.66
C ARG A 483 -6.47 4.82 11.21
N SER A 484 -5.36 5.04 10.53
CA SER A 484 -5.15 4.59 9.15
C SER A 484 -5.11 3.06 9.05
N LEU A 485 -4.53 2.37 10.04
CA LEU A 485 -4.55 0.91 10.14
C LEU A 485 -5.97 0.37 10.37
N ASN A 486 -6.76 1.00 11.25
CA ASN A 486 -8.16 0.62 11.46
C ASN A 486 -8.99 0.77 10.19
N GLU A 487 -8.80 1.87 9.46
CA GLU A 487 -9.43 2.08 8.16
C GLU A 487 -8.99 0.99 7.15
N PHE A 488 -7.70 0.66 7.12
CA PHE A 488 -7.18 -0.45 6.30
C PHE A 488 -7.81 -1.81 6.67
N VAL A 489 -7.95 -2.13 7.96
CA VAL A 489 -8.55 -3.39 8.43
C VAL A 489 -10.02 -3.45 8.01
N ASN A 490 -10.77 -2.37 8.16
CA ASN A 490 -12.17 -2.27 7.72
C ASN A 490 -12.30 -2.49 6.21
N GLN A 491 -11.45 -1.84 5.43
CA GLN A 491 -11.38 -2.06 3.98
C GLN A 491 -11.05 -3.51 3.64
N TRP A 492 -10.04 -4.07 4.31
CA TRP A 492 -9.56 -5.42 4.06
C TRP A 492 -10.62 -6.46 4.38
N ASN A 493 -11.29 -6.38 5.52
CA ASN A 493 -12.26 -7.40 5.91
C ASN A 493 -13.54 -7.35 5.06
N SER A 494 -13.83 -6.21 4.41
CA SER A 494 -15.04 -5.99 3.60
C SER A 494 -14.83 -6.05 2.07
N HIS A 495 -13.58 -6.08 1.59
CA HIS A 495 -13.31 -6.06 0.15
C HIS A 495 -13.54 -7.42 -0.51
N PRO A 496 -14.10 -7.46 -1.74
CA PRO A 496 -14.23 -8.72 -2.47
C PRO A 496 -12.86 -9.27 -2.90
N VAL A 497 -12.61 -10.55 -2.62
CA VAL A 497 -11.39 -11.26 -3.03
C VAL A 497 -11.69 -12.16 -4.23
N SER A 498 -11.03 -11.92 -5.36
CA SER A 498 -11.26 -12.70 -6.59
C SER A 498 -11.04 -14.20 -6.41
N SER A 499 -9.98 -14.59 -5.68
CA SER A 499 -9.68 -16.00 -5.39
C SER A 499 -10.67 -16.67 -4.41
N ALA A 500 -11.60 -15.92 -3.82
CA ALA A 500 -12.62 -16.41 -2.92
C ALA A 500 -14.03 -16.20 -3.50
N GLY A 501 -14.17 -16.29 -4.82
CA GLY A 501 -15.46 -16.11 -5.50
C GLY A 501 -16.06 -14.72 -5.31
N HIS A 502 -15.21 -13.69 -5.15
CA HIS A 502 -15.59 -12.31 -4.83
C HIS A 502 -16.28 -12.12 -3.48
N GLN A 503 -16.17 -13.09 -2.57
CA GLN A 503 -16.53 -12.91 -1.16
C GLN A 503 -15.45 -12.08 -0.45
N SER A 504 -15.86 -11.31 0.57
CA SER A 504 -14.90 -10.64 1.45
C SER A 504 -14.30 -11.60 2.49
N PRO A 505 -13.14 -11.29 3.08
CA PRO A 505 -12.58 -12.10 4.16
C PRO A 505 -13.59 -12.33 5.29
N GLU A 506 -14.34 -11.30 5.69
CA GLU A 506 -15.40 -11.45 6.70
C GLU A 506 -16.51 -12.40 6.23
N GLN A 507 -16.94 -12.33 4.97
CA GLN A 507 -17.96 -13.25 4.42
C GLN A 507 -17.46 -14.70 4.37
N VAL A 508 -16.18 -14.91 4.03
CA VAL A 508 -15.55 -16.24 4.04
C VAL A 508 -15.48 -16.77 5.47
N PHE A 509 -15.12 -15.92 6.42
CA PHE A 509 -15.11 -16.25 7.85
C PHE A 509 -16.50 -16.68 8.32
N ILE A 510 -17.53 -15.85 8.14
CA ILE A 510 -18.91 -16.15 8.55
C ILE A 510 -19.42 -17.44 7.90
N THR A 511 -19.26 -17.58 6.58
CA THR A 511 -19.72 -18.79 5.86
C THR A 511 -19.00 -20.03 6.37
N GLY A 512 -17.68 -19.97 6.55
CA GLY A 512 -16.89 -21.08 7.04
C GLY A 512 -17.25 -21.48 8.47
N SER A 513 -17.53 -20.50 9.35
CA SER A 513 -17.96 -20.75 10.73
C SER A 513 -19.33 -21.43 10.80
N LEU A 514 -20.29 -20.99 9.96
CA LEU A 514 -21.62 -21.61 9.87
C LEU A 514 -21.54 -23.05 9.33
N ASN A 515 -20.70 -23.28 8.33
CA ASN A 515 -20.52 -24.63 7.74
C ASN A 515 -19.79 -25.58 8.70
N SER A 516 -18.87 -25.05 9.51
CA SER A 516 -18.15 -25.85 10.52
C SER A 516 -19.07 -26.25 11.66
N ALA A 517 -19.98 -25.36 12.10
CA ALA A 517 -20.96 -25.66 13.13
C ALA A 517 -21.97 -26.73 12.71
N THR A 518 -22.36 -26.77 11.43
CA THR A 518 -23.28 -27.79 10.90
C THR A 518 -22.59 -29.14 10.61
N SER A 519 -21.27 -29.14 10.38
CA SER A 519 -20.48 -30.36 10.15
C SER A 519 -20.07 -31.10 11.43
N ILE A 520 -20.44 -30.61 12.62
CA ILE A 520 -20.19 -31.30 13.92
C ILE A 520 -20.94 -32.65 14.00
N HIS A 521 -21.71 -33.04 12.98
CA HIS A 521 -22.33 -34.37 12.86
C HIS A 521 -21.74 -35.26 11.75
N GLY A 522 -20.59 -34.92 11.15
CA GLY A 522 -19.95 -35.80 10.18
C GLY A 522 -18.51 -35.41 9.86
N ASN A 523 -17.60 -36.33 10.18
CA ASN A 523 -16.17 -36.39 9.82
C ASN A 523 -15.21 -35.66 10.76
N GLU A 524 -14.95 -36.31 11.89
CA GLU A 524 -13.59 -36.42 12.38
C GLU A 524 -12.70 -37.06 11.30
N ASP A 525 -11.49 -36.52 11.18
CA ASP A 525 -10.34 -37.06 10.45
C ASP A 525 -10.51 -37.37 8.95
N SER A 526 -10.09 -36.40 8.13
CA SER A 526 -9.33 -36.70 6.94
C SER A 526 -8.04 -35.89 6.97
N PRO A 527 -6.86 -36.53 6.96
CA PRO A 527 -5.59 -35.82 6.95
C PRO A 527 -5.47 -35.15 5.59
N ALA A 528 -5.62 -33.83 5.55
CA ALA A 528 -5.02 -33.09 4.45
C ALA A 528 -3.51 -33.28 4.61
N GLU A 529 -2.89 -33.98 3.66
CA GLU A 529 -1.44 -34.08 3.49
C GLU A 529 -0.83 -32.68 3.52
N SER A 530 -0.45 -32.22 4.71
CA SER A 530 0.60 -31.24 4.86
C SER A 530 1.89 -32.05 4.87
N ASP A 531 2.55 -32.11 3.73
CA ASP A 531 3.94 -32.55 3.60
C ASP A 531 4.91 -31.54 4.26
N GLU A 532 4.52 -31.01 5.42
CA GLU A 532 5.38 -30.32 6.37
C GLU A 532 5.39 -31.20 7.62
N THR A 533 6.43 -32.03 7.72
CA THR A 533 6.79 -32.79 8.92
C THR A 533 6.47 -31.99 10.18
N VAL A 534 5.52 -32.52 10.95
CA VAL A 534 5.23 -32.11 12.33
C VAL A 534 6.43 -32.54 13.18
N GLY A 535 7.52 -31.78 13.08
CA GLY A 535 8.54 -31.75 14.10
C GLY A 535 8.09 -30.72 15.13
N ALA A 536 7.44 -31.18 16.19
CA ALA A 536 7.32 -30.40 17.41
C ALA A 536 8.76 -30.15 17.91
N GLY A 537 9.32 -28.99 17.57
CA GLY A 537 10.61 -28.53 18.06
C GLY A 537 10.49 -27.96 19.47
N LEU A 538 9.83 -28.70 20.36
CA LEU A 538 10.03 -28.56 21.79
C LEU A 538 10.52 -29.94 22.23
N ALA A 539 11.81 -30.06 22.51
CA ALA A 539 12.24 -31.10 23.42
C ALA A 539 11.40 -30.94 24.70
N GLU A 540 11.01 -32.04 25.35
CA GLU A 540 10.28 -31.98 26.62
C GLU A 540 11.01 -31.10 27.68
N ASP A 541 12.32 -30.89 27.50
CA ASP A 541 13.20 -30.04 28.31
C ASP A 541 13.11 -28.51 28.00
N ASP A 542 12.49 -28.08 26.89
CA ASP A 542 12.34 -26.65 26.51
C ASP A 542 10.96 -26.06 26.88
N MET A 543 10.17 -26.78 27.68
CA MET A 543 8.96 -26.22 28.29
C MET A 543 9.37 -25.06 29.19
N LEU A 544 9.11 -23.83 28.72
CA LEU A 544 9.33 -22.61 29.47
C LEU A 544 8.69 -22.76 30.85
N ASP A 545 9.52 -22.70 31.88
CA ASP A 545 9.14 -22.64 33.29
C ASP A 545 7.89 -21.75 33.45
N PRO A 546 6.82 -22.23 34.10
CA PRO A 546 5.63 -21.44 34.41
C PRO A 546 5.94 -20.07 35.04
N ASP A 547 7.08 -19.96 35.74
CA ASP A 547 7.56 -18.76 36.40
C ASP A 547 8.60 -17.97 35.60
N PHE A 548 8.86 -18.30 34.31
CA PHE A 548 9.81 -17.57 33.47
C PHE A 548 9.28 -16.15 33.14
N ILE A 549 9.84 -15.16 33.83
CA ILE A 549 9.63 -13.73 33.57
C ILE A 549 10.56 -13.32 32.43
N VAL A 550 10.00 -12.83 31.32
CA VAL A 550 10.80 -12.29 30.21
C VAL A 550 11.43 -10.98 30.66
N GLN A 551 12.74 -10.98 30.92
CA GLN A 551 13.51 -9.76 31.19
C GLN A 551 13.69 -8.95 29.89
N GLU A 552 13.61 -7.62 29.97
CA GLU A 552 13.68 -6.72 28.80
C GLU A 552 14.98 -6.87 27.99
N GLU A 553 16.07 -7.25 28.65
CA GLU A 553 17.40 -7.47 28.06
C GLU A 553 17.48 -8.69 27.14
N LEU A 554 16.47 -9.57 27.14
CA LEU A 554 16.46 -10.81 26.35
C LEU A 554 15.79 -10.64 24.97
N TYR A 555 15.12 -9.52 24.71
CA TYR A 555 14.44 -9.30 23.43
C TYR A 555 15.45 -9.09 22.30
N ALA A 556 15.30 -9.87 21.21
CA ALA A 556 16.14 -9.73 20.01
C ALA A 556 15.99 -8.37 19.32
N VAL A 557 14.87 -7.68 19.54
CA VAL A 557 14.63 -6.30 19.12
C VAL A 557 14.07 -5.54 20.31
N PHE A 558 14.92 -4.72 20.92
CA PHE A 558 14.58 -3.82 22.01
C PHE A 558 14.19 -2.46 21.44
N VAL A 559 13.07 -1.92 21.91
CA VAL A 559 12.63 -0.54 21.61
C VAL A 559 12.83 0.27 22.89
N PRO A 560 13.83 1.17 22.95
CA PRO A 560 14.10 1.92 24.16
C PRO A 560 12.90 2.79 24.54
N GLN A 561 12.48 2.70 25.80
CA GLN A 561 11.45 3.59 26.33
C GLN A 561 12.02 4.99 26.52
N THR A 562 11.24 6.00 26.17
CA THR A 562 11.58 7.39 26.44
C THR A 562 11.09 7.74 27.84
N GLU A 563 12.00 8.05 28.76
CA GLU A 563 11.71 8.32 30.18
C GLU A 563 11.20 9.76 30.47
N LEU A 564 10.78 10.50 29.45
CA LEU A 564 10.34 11.89 29.60
C LEU A 564 8.85 11.98 29.98
N GLU A 565 8.50 12.93 30.84
CA GLU A 565 7.11 13.19 31.21
C GLU A 565 6.36 13.92 30.09
N ILE A 566 5.19 13.40 29.72
CA ILE A 566 4.32 14.04 28.74
C ILE A 566 3.53 15.15 29.44
N PRO A 567 3.54 16.39 28.91
CA PRO A 567 2.73 17.48 29.44
C PRO A 567 1.25 17.10 29.54
N SER A 568 0.63 17.26 30.72
CA SER A 568 -0.76 16.84 30.99
C SER A 568 -1.82 17.58 30.16
N ASN A 569 -1.43 18.67 29.47
CA ASN A 569 -2.28 19.46 28.58
C ASN A 569 -2.36 18.91 27.15
N LEU A 570 -1.55 17.91 26.78
CA LEU A 570 -1.59 17.29 25.46
C LEU A 570 -2.59 16.13 25.44
N SER A 571 -3.64 16.25 24.63
CA SER A 571 -4.59 15.15 24.37
C SER A 571 -4.32 14.54 22.99
N SER A 572 -4.22 13.21 22.92
CA SER A 572 -4.06 12.47 21.66
C SER A 572 -5.20 12.76 20.66
N GLU A 573 -6.38 13.18 21.12
CA GLU A 573 -7.50 13.56 20.26
C GLU A 573 -7.25 14.86 19.48
N GLN A 574 -6.44 15.78 20.02
CA GLN A 574 -6.11 17.03 19.33
C GLN A 574 -5.25 16.76 18.08
N PHE A 575 -4.31 15.83 18.20
CA PHE A 575 -3.38 15.44 17.14
C PHE A 575 -4.03 14.63 16.02
N LEU A 576 -5.28 14.27 16.21
CA LEU A 576 -6.09 13.52 15.28
C LEU A 576 -6.84 14.43 14.29
N THR A 577 -6.78 15.75 14.44
CA THR A 577 -7.35 16.72 13.49
C THR A 577 -6.42 16.98 12.31
N ASP A 578 -6.97 17.25 11.13
CA ASP A 578 -6.13 17.63 9.98
C ASP A 578 -5.56 19.05 10.18
N ASP A 579 -4.24 19.17 10.16
CA ASP A 579 -3.53 20.46 10.24
C ASP A 579 -3.19 21.04 8.87
N GLY A 580 -3.61 20.37 7.79
CA GLY A 580 -3.25 20.72 6.41
C GLY A 580 -1.78 20.49 6.08
N ASN A 581 -1.02 19.88 6.99
CA ASN A 581 0.41 19.64 6.86
C ASN A 581 0.80 18.23 7.36
N TYR A 582 -0.07 17.25 7.10
CA TYR A 582 0.16 15.83 7.38
C TYR A 582 0.48 15.48 8.85
N GLY A 583 0.21 16.38 9.80
CA GLY A 583 0.55 16.21 11.22
C GLY A 583 1.88 16.84 11.64
N ILE A 584 2.63 17.45 10.73
CA ILE A 584 3.91 18.10 11.04
C ILE A 584 3.70 19.27 12.00
N ASN A 585 2.62 20.05 11.85
CA ASN A 585 2.38 21.20 12.74
C ASN A 585 2.02 20.72 14.15
N HIS A 586 1.25 19.63 14.24
CA HIS A 586 0.98 18.96 15.51
C HIS A 586 2.25 18.44 16.18
N PHE A 587 3.15 17.82 15.41
CA PHE A 587 4.47 17.38 15.89
C PHE A 587 5.30 18.55 16.43
N ILE A 588 5.42 19.65 15.69
CA ILE A 588 6.17 20.83 16.14
C ILE A 588 5.57 21.43 17.42
N THR A 589 4.23 21.47 17.50
CA THR A 589 3.52 21.98 18.68
C THR A 589 3.75 21.08 19.90
N CYS A 590 3.67 19.77 19.72
CA CYS A 590 3.93 18.78 20.76
C CYS A 590 5.39 18.85 21.25
N LEU A 591 6.34 18.96 20.31
CA LEU A 591 7.75 19.07 20.63
C LEU A 591 8.06 20.32 21.48
N ARG A 592 7.51 21.48 21.10
CA ARG A 592 7.67 22.70 21.90
C ARG A 592 7.11 22.55 23.31
N ALA A 593 5.93 21.94 23.44
CA ALA A 593 5.33 21.72 24.75
C ALA A 593 6.15 20.77 25.63
N ILE A 594 6.79 19.74 25.04
CA ILE A 594 7.71 18.84 25.77
C ILE A 594 8.97 19.59 26.21
N GLN A 595 9.54 20.40 25.33
CA GLN A 595 10.73 21.21 25.62
C GLN A 595 10.46 22.23 26.73
N GLU A 596 9.33 22.94 26.67
CA GLU A 596 8.92 23.91 27.70
C GLU A 596 8.64 23.29 29.07
N ASN A 597 8.33 21.99 29.14
CA ASN A 597 8.07 21.28 30.40
C ASN A 597 9.34 20.67 31.04
N ASN A 598 10.40 20.50 30.25
CA ASN A 598 11.67 19.90 30.69
C ASN A 598 12.79 20.93 30.92
N GLU A 599 12.57 22.20 30.55
CA GLU A 599 13.35 23.37 30.99
C GLU A 599 12.94 23.84 32.40
#